data_AF-A0A3N5BDM0-F1
#
_entry.id   AF-A0A3N5BDM0-F1
#
_cell.length_a   1.000
_cell.length_b   1.000
_cell.length_c   1.000
_cell.angle_alpha   90.00
_cell.angle_beta   90.00
_cell.angle_gamma   90.00
#
_symmetry.space_group_name_H-M   'P 1'
#
loop_
_entity.id
_entity.type
_entity.pdbx_description
1 polymer ?
#
loop_
_entity_poly.entity_id
_entity_poly.type
_entity_poly.pdbx_seq_one_letter_code
_entity_poly.pdbx_strand_id
1 'polypeptide(L)'
;MTETINIMLAGPRGKMGSEALNMIEGTDHFQLVGCVDRKHQGKTIKEIDGLPDIDAPIYSDAQEAFDRLNADVFIDLTNPESGYVHTKLALNHHIRPVIGTSGFSEDQLDELKQLSSDKQTGIVIAPNFAIGAVLMMRFSQMAAKYFDSVEIIEKHHDEKLDAPSGTAVKTAQLIKEVRDSHQQGHPDEQESLPGARGANVDGMHIHSVRLPGYIAQQEVIFGQSGQTLTINHNSTDRKSFMSGVKFAVEQVMTIDHFVYGLENLME
;
A
#
# COMPACT_ATOMS: atom_id res chain seq x y z
N MET A 1 24.61 17.21 -0.35
CA MET A 1 24.54 15.88 -0.98
C MET A 1 23.57 15.11 -0.13
N THR A 2 22.44 14.68 -0.69
CA THR A 2 21.56 13.72 -0.03
C THR A 2 22.35 12.45 0.21
N GLU A 3 22.29 11.91 1.43
CA GLU A 3 22.94 10.66 1.79
C GLU A 3 22.36 9.51 0.95
N THR A 4 23.22 8.65 0.40
CA THR A 4 22.78 7.50 -0.40
C THR A 4 22.08 6.49 0.50
N ILE A 5 20.89 6.04 0.11
CA ILE A 5 20.12 5.02 0.81
C ILE A 5 20.35 3.67 0.11
N ASN A 6 20.96 2.72 0.82
CA ASN A 6 21.17 1.36 0.36
C ASN A 6 19.89 0.56 0.53
N ILE A 7 19.35 0.06 -0.57
CA ILE A 7 18.06 -0.62 -0.63
C ILE A 7 18.28 -2.09 -0.95
N MET A 8 17.63 -2.95 -0.18
CA MET A 8 17.42 -4.35 -0.53
C MET A 8 15.96 -4.57 -0.91
N LEU A 9 15.70 -5.34 -1.97
CA LEU A 9 14.34 -5.60 -2.47
C LEU A 9 13.98 -7.09 -2.43
N ALA A 10 12.89 -7.44 -1.77
CA ALA A 10 12.30 -8.78 -1.86
C ALA A 10 11.17 -8.86 -2.90
N GLY A 11 11.20 -9.91 -3.71
CA GLY A 11 10.26 -10.14 -4.80
C GLY A 11 10.53 -9.35 -6.09
N PRO A 12 11.78 -9.22 -6.57
CA PRO A 12 12.15 -8.40 -7.73
C PRO A 12 11.43 -8.80 -9.04
N ARG A 13 11.07 -10.08 -9.20
CA ARG A 13 10.42 -10.61 -10.41
C ARG A 13 8.91 -10.38 -10.47
N GLY A 14 8.30 -9.91 -9.39
CA GLY A 14 6.88 -9.60 -9.36
C GLY A 14 6.55 -8.38 -10.23
N LYS A 15 5.28 -8.23 -10.64
CA LYS A 15 4.82 -7.04 -11.39
C LYS A 15 5.16 -5.73 -10.67
N MET A 16 5.02 -5.71 -9.34
CA MET A 16 5.40 -4.57 -8.49
C MET A 16 6.92 -4.48 -8.28
N GLY A 17 7.60 -5.61 -8.09
CA GLY A 17 9.06 -5.65 -7.89
C GLY A 17 9.85 -5.13 -9.08
N SER A 18 9.43 -5.46 -10.31
CA SER A 18 10.08 -4.96 -11.52
C SER A 18 9.96 -3.44 -11.64
N GLU A 19 8.80 -2.87 -11.33
CA GLU A 19 8.64 -1.41 -11.29
C GLU A 19 9.46 -0.77 -10.15
N ALA A 20 9.59 -1.45 -9.01
CA ALA A 20 10.43 -0.98 -7.90
C ALA A 20 11.92 -0.96 -8.27
N LEU A 21 12.41 -1.95 -9.02
CA LEU A 21 13.79 -1.93 -9.56
C LEU A 21 14.02 -0.70 -10.45
N ASN A 22 13.11 -0.44 -11.38
CA ASN A 22 13.20 0.75 -12.25
C ASN A 22 13.16 2.06 -11.45
N MET A 23 12.33 2.13 -10.40
CA MET A 23 12.24 3.29 -9.51
C MET A 23 13.55 3.52 -8.74
N ILE A 24 14.15 2.44 -8.23
CA ILE A 24 15.43 2.50 -7.51
C ILE A 24 16.55 2.97 -8.43
N GLU A 25 16.67 2.37 -9.62
CA GLU A 25 17.67 2.76 -10.63
C GLU A 25 17.49 4.21 -11.12
N GLY A 26 16.24 4.67 -11.24
CA GLY A 26 15.90 6.03 -11.65
C GLY A 26 16.01 7.10 -10.55
N THR A 27 16.41 6.76 -9.33
CA THR A 27 16.49 7.70 -8.19
C THR A 27 17.94 7.89 -7.75
N ASP A 28 18.52 9.06 -8.00
CA ASP A 28 19.95 9.37 -7.81
C ASP A 28 20.54 9.02 -6.42
N HIS A 29 19.73 9.11 -5.36
CA HIS A 29 20.18 8.86 -3.99
C HIS A 29 19.77 7.48 -3.46
N PHE A 30 19.24 6.60 -4.32
CA PHE A 30 18.97 5.21 -3.99
C PHE A 30 20.02 4.30 -4.63
N GLN A 31 20.40 3.25 -3.92
CA GLN A 31 21.32 2.24 -4.44
C GLN A 31 20.78 0.85 -4.12
N LEU A 32 20.50 0.04 -5.16
CA LEU A 32 20.15 -1.36 -4.95
C LEU A 32 21.41 -2.14 -4.56
N VAL A 33 21.45 -2.69 -3.35
CA VAL A 33 22.59 -3.49 -2.85
C VAL A 33 22.38 -5.00 -2.98
N GLY A 34 21.13 -5.44 -3.16
CA GLY A 34 20.79 -6.84 -3.39
C GLY A 34 19.30 -7.09 -3.39
N CYS A 35 18.93 -8.33 -3.72
CA CYS A 35 17.53 -8.76 -3.75
C CYS A 35 17.33 -10.09 -3.04
N VAL A 36 16.11 -10.29 -2.53
CA VAL A 36 15.65 -11.57 -1.99
C VAL A 36 14.60 -12.18 -2.91
N ASP A 37 14.86 -13.37 -3.44
CA ASP A 37 13.92 -14.13 -4.28
C ASP A 37 14.12 -15.63 -4.10
N ARG A 38 13.03 -16.41 -4.05
CA ARG A 38 13.07 -17.88 -3.90
C ARG A 38 13.79 -18.60 -5.04
N LYS A 39 14.11 -17.91 -6.15
CA LYS A 39 14.82 -18.44 -7.31
C LYS A 39 16.06 -17.59 -7.62
N HIS A 40 16.99 -18.17 -8.38
CA HIS A 40 18.16 -17.48 -8.94
C HIS A 40 19.23 -17.05 -7.92
N GLN A 41 19.36 -17.76 -6.79
CA GLN A 41 20.49 -17.65 -5.86
C GLN A 41 21.83 -17.54 -6.60
N GLY A 42 22.63 -16.54 -6.25
CA GLY A 42 23.99 -16.34 -6.79
C GLY A 42 24.04 -15.71 -8.18
N LYS A 43 22.89 -15.42 -8.81
CA LYS A 43 22.83 -14.56 -9.99
C LYS A 43 22.66 -13.09 -9.57
N THR A 44 22.86 -12.20 -10.52
CA THR A 44 22.55 -10.78 -10.43
C THR A 44 21.25 -10.43 -11.16
N ILE A 45 20.67 -9.27 -10.89
CA ILE A 45 19.42 -8.81 -11.53
C ILE A 45 19.57 -8.72 -13.06
N LYS A 46 20.69 -8.21 -13.57
CA LYS A 46 21.01 -8.15 -15.01
C LYS A 46 21.07 -9.51 -15.72
N GLU A 47 21.25 -10.61 -14.99
CA GLU A 47 21.27 -11.98 -15.55
C GLU A 47 19.86 -12.60 -15.67
N ILE A 48 18.82 -11.87 -15.27
CA ILE A 48 17.43 -12.33 -15.31
C ILE A 48 16.70 -11.64 -16.46
N ASP A 49 16.26 -12.44 -17.43
CA ASP A 49 15.51 -11.94 -18.58
C ASP A 49 14.27 -11.14 -18.16
N GLY A 50 14.12 -9.93 -18.72
CA GLY A 50 12.99 -9.05 -18.46
C GLY A 50 13.11 -8.15 -17.23
N LEU A 51 14.24 -8.21 -16.50
CA LEU A 51 14.57 -7.24 -15.45
C LEU A 51 15.61 -6.20 -15.95
N PRO A 52 15.75 -5.06 -15.26
CA PRO A 52 16.72 -4.02 -15.62
C PRO A 52 18.18 -4.47 -15.50
N ASP A 53 19.10 -3.76 -16.16
CA ASP A 53 20.54 -4.08 -16.17
C ASP A 53 21.24 -3.57 -14.89
N ILE A 54 20.90 -4.20 -13.75
CA ILE A 54 21.44 -3.83 -12.44
C ILE A 54 22.35 -4.94 -11.91
N ASP A 55 23.56 -4.56 -11.51
CA ASP A 55 24.58 -5.48 -10.94
C ASP A 55 24.37 -5.71 -9.44
N ALA A 56 23.17 -6.16 -9.05
CA ALA A 56 22.82 -6.47 -7.67
C ALA A 56 22.60 -7.98 -7.49
N PRO A 57 23.23 -8.63 -6.48
CA PRO A 57 23.11 -10.07 -6.25
C PRO A 57 21.72 -10.48 -5.74
N ILE A 58 21.30 -11.69 -6.07
CA ILE A 58 20.06 -12.32 -5.61
C ILE A 58 20.37 -13.40 -4.58
N TYR A 59 19.70 -13.31 -3.44
CA TYR A 59 19.72 -14.29 -2.35
C TYR A 59 18.35 -14.96 -2.20
N SER A 60 18.33 -16.26 -1.94
CA SER A 60 17.14 -17.06 -1.66
C SER A 60 16.80 -17.13 -0.18
N ASP A 61 17.75 -16.73 0.67
CA ASP A 61 17.61 -16.66 2.10
C ASP A 61 17.82 -15.22 2.57
N ALA A 62 16.82 -14.67 3.26
CA ALA A 62 16.85 -13.28 3.70
C ALA A 62 17.88 -13.05 4.82
N GLN A 63 18.11 -14.05 5.68
CA GLN A 63 19.11 -13.97 6.75
C GLN A 63 20.51 -13.85 6.14
N GLU A 64 20.85 -14.71 5.18
CA GLU A 64 22.12 -14.63 4.46
C GLU A 64 22.29 -13.27 3.76
N ALA A 65 21.23 -12.74 3.15
CA ALA A 65 21.28 -11.42 2.50
C ALA A 65 21.60 -10.31 3.51
N PHE A 66 20.89 -10.25 4.64
CA PHE A 66 21.10 -9.22 5.67
C PHE A 66 22.45 -9.36 6.38
N ASP A 67 22.94 -10.58 6.57
CA ASP A 67 24.26 -10.82 7.19
C ASP A 67 25.41 -10.34 6.28
N ARG A 68 25.23 -10.36 4.96
CA ARG A 68 26.29 -10.07 3.97
C ARG A 68 26.23 -8.67 3.37
N LEU A 69 25.04 -8.09 3.27
CA LEU A 69 24.82 -6.82 2.59
C LEU A 69 24.54 -5.71 3.58
N ASN A 70 25.17 -4.56 3.37
CA ASN A 70 24.86 -3.35 4.13
C ASN A 70 23.67 -2.63 3.47
N ALA A 71 22.47 -2.80 4.03
CA ALA A 71 21.26 -2.13 3.57
C ALA A 71 20.71 -1.20 4.66
N ASP A 72 20.25 -0.03 4.27
CA ASP A 72 19.57 0.92 5.15
C ASP A 72 18.07 0.63 5.20
N VAL A 73 17.50 0.24 4.04
CA VAL A 73 16.07 -0.03 3.86
C VAL A 73 15.86 -1.38 3.18
N PHE A 74 14.86 -2.13 3.64
CA PHE A 74 14.39 -3.36 3.02
C PHE A 74 12.96 -3.18 2.52
N ILE A 75 12.78 -3.21 1.19
CA ILE A 75 11.47 -3.15 0.55
C ILE A 75 10.95 -4.58 0.35
N ASP A 76 9.79 -4.89 0.92
CA ASP A 76 9.16 -6.20 0.77
C ASP A 76 7.88 -6.13 -0.06
N LEU A 77 7.92 -6.75 -1.25
CA LEU A 77 6.79 -6.87 -2.17
C LEU A 77 6.40 -8.33 -2.38
N THR A 78 6.59 -9.16 -1.35
CA THR A 78 6.24 -10.59 -1.33
C THR A 78 4.84 -10.84 -0.74
N ASN A 79 4.56 -12.08 -0.35
CA ASN A 79 3.29 -12.47 0.27
C ASN A 79 3.30 -12.21 1.80
N PRO A 80 2.14 -12.25 2.47
CA PRO A 80 2.04 -11.86 3.87
C PRO A 80 2.85 -12.75 4.82
N GLU A 81 2.92 -14.05 4.54
CA GLU A 81 3.69 -15.00 5.35
C GLU A 81 5.19 -14.68 5.32
N SER A 82 5.75 -14.48 4.13
CA SER A 82 7.17 -14.10 3.97
C SER A 82 7.43 -12.69 4.50
N GLY A 83 6.55 -11.73 4.20
CA GLY A 83 6.69 -10.34 4.66
C GLY A 83 6.78 -10.23 6.18
N TYR A 84 5.98 -10.98 6.93
CA TYR A 84 6.06 -10.98 8.41
C TYR A 84 7.43 -11.43 8.92
N VAL A 85 7.93 -12.56 8.40
CA VAL A 85 9.23 -13.12 8.78
C VAL A 85 10.37 -12.17 8.41
N HIS A 86 10.36 -11.64 7.18
CA HIS A 86 11.40 -10.72 6.74
C HIS A 86 11.40 -9.41 7.53
N THR A 87 10.23 -8.89 7.90
CA THR A 87 10.11 -7.65 8.69
C THR A 87 10.78 -7.81 10.05
N LYS A 88 10.45 -8.89 10.79
CA LYS A 88 11.11 -9.19 12.08
C LYS A 88 12.62 -9.29 11.93
N LEU A 89 13.05 -9.94 10.88
CA LEU A 89 14.45 -10.16 10.60
C LEU A 89 15.17 -8.83 10.29
N ALA A 90 14.57 -7.96 9.47
CA ALA A 90 15.11 -6.64 9.14
C ALA A 90 15.28 -5.77 10.40
N LEU A 91 14.27 -5.74 11.26
CA LEU A 91 14.32 -5.03 12.54
C LEU A 91 15.45 -5.55 13.46
N ASN A 92 15.70 -6.86 13.47
CA ASN A 92 16.80 -7.44 14.26
C ASN A 92 18.19 -7.04 13.74
N HIS A 93 18.29 -6.70 12.46
CA HIS A 93 19.50 -6.19 11.80
C HIS A 93 19.58 -4.67 11.73
N HIS A 94 18.64 -3.95 12.36
CA HIS A 94 18.53 -2.49 12.28
C HIS A 94 18.33 -1.96 10.84
N ILE A 95 17.76 -2.80 9.97
CA ILE A 95 17.37 -2.43 8.60
C ILE A 95 15.90 -2.00 8.65
N ARG A 96 15.60 -0.83 8.08
CA ARG A 96 14.25 -0.23 8.10
C ARG A 96 13.33 -0.90 7.07
N PRO A 97 12.26 -1.61 7.48
CA PRO A 97 11.39 -2.29 6.52
C PRO A 97 10.32 -1.36 5.94
N VAL A 98 10.10 -1.47 4.63
CA VAL A 98 9.00 -0.85 3.87
C VAL A 98 8.19 -1.97 3.21
N ILE A 99 7.01 -2.24 3.73
CA ILE A 99 6.23 -3.44 3.42
C ILE A 99 5.00 -3.08 2.59
N GLY A 100 4.86 -3.68 1.40
CA GLY A 100 3.74 -3.45 0.48
C GLY A 100 2.63 -4.48 0.51
N THR A 101 2.76 -5.50 1.35
CA THR A 101 1.80 -6.60 1.45
C THR A 101 0.76 -6.31 2.53
N SER A 102 -0.47 -6.76 2.32
CA SER A 102 -1.57 -6.66 3.30
C SER A 102 -1.83 -8.03 3.92
N GLY A 103 -2.59 -8.09 5.02
CA GLY A 103 -2.98 -9.39 5.61
C GLY A 103 -2.13 -9.87 6.78
N PHE A 104 -1.38 -8.98 7.43
CA PHE A 104 -0.87 -9.25 8.78
C PHE A 104 -2.03 -9.23 9.77
N SER A 105 -2.02 -10.16 10.73
CA SER A 105 -3.00 -10.16 11.83
C SER A 105 -2.72 -9.02 12.83
N GLU A 106 -3.70 -8.68 13.66
CA GLU A 106 -3.50 -7.70 14.75
C GLU A 106 -2.34 -8.10 15.67
N ASP A 107 -2.28 -9.37 16.09
CA ASP A 107 -1.18 -9.89 16.91
C ASP A 107 0.20 -9.71 16.23
N GLN A 108 0.28 -9.93 14.91
CA GLN A 108 1.52 -9.73 14.15
C GLN A 108 1.90 -8.26 14.09
N LEU A 109 0.92 -7.37 13.88
CA LEU A 109 1.17 -5.92 13.85
C LEU A 109 1.63 -5.41 15.22
N ASP A 110 1.02 -5.88 16.30
CA ASP A 110 1.40 -5.53 17.67
C ASP A 110 2.80 -6.02 18.01
N GLU A 111 3.15 -7.25 17.62
CA GLU A 111 4.50 -7.78 17.79
C GLU A 111 5.55 -6.95 17.03
N LEU A 112 5.27 -6.59 15.77
CA LEU A 112 6.16 -5.76 14.96
C LEU A 112 6.30 -4.35 15.52
N LYS A 113 5.22 -3.78 16.06
CA LYS A 113 5.22 -2.47 16.71
C LYS A 113 6.09 -2.46 17.96
N GLN A 114 5.97 -3.49 18.81
CA GLN A 114 6.83 -3.65 19.99
C GLN A 114 8.29 -3.80 19.57
N LEU A 115 8.58 -4.66 18.59
CA LEU A 115 9.94 -4.89 18.12
C LEU A 115 10.58 -3.64 17.50
N SER A 116 9.83 -2.87 16.73
CA SER A 116 10.28 -1.57 16.19
C SER A 116 10.66 -0.60 17.31
N SER A 117 9.85 -0.51 18.36
CA SER A 117 10.13 0.31 19.54
C SER A 117 11.39 -0.16 20.28
N ASP A 118 11.53 -1.47 20.52
CA ASP A 118 12.67 -2.05 21.24
C ASP A 118 13.99 -1.86 20.48
N LYS A 119 13.94 -1.88 19.14
CA LYS A 119 15.09 -1.71 18.26
C LYS A 119 15.33 -0.26 17.84
N GLN A 120 14.44 0.66 18.20
CA GLN A 120 14.45 2.06 17.75
C GLN A 120 14.64 2.17 16.23
N THR A 121 13.94 1.32 15.49
CA THR A 121 14.06 1.19 14.04
C THR A 121 12.71 1.43 13.39
N GLY A 122 12.64 2.42 12.51
CA GLY A 122 11.42 2.77 11.79
C GLY A 122 10.93 1.65 10.88
N ILE A 123 9.62 1.50 10.78
CA ILE A 123 8.95 0.57 9.86
C ILE A 123 7.74 1.26 9.23
N VAL A 124 7.57 1.06 7.92
CA VAL A 124 6.37 1.47 7.19
C VAL A 124 5.68 0.24 6.62
N ILE A 125 4.46 -0.03 7.06
CA ILE A 125 3.58 -1.00 6.42
C ILE A 125 2.53 -0.23 5.63
N ALA A 126 2.57 -0.32 4.30
CA ALA A 126 1.68 0.41 3.41
C ALA A 126 0.83 -0.57 2.59
N PRO A 127 -0.44 -0.82 3.01
CA PRO A 127 -1.38 -1.63 2.24
C PRO A 127 -1.66 -1.08 0.84
N ASN A 128 -1.41 0.22 0.63
CA ASN A 128 -1.54 0.89 -0.65
C ASN A 128 -0.47 1.99 -0.80
N PHE A 129 0.41 1.84 -1.81
CA PHE A 129 1.43 2.83 -2.14
C PHE A 129 0.97 3.92 -3.12
N ALA A 130 -0.28 3.90 -3.62
CA ALA A 130 -0.74 4.93 -4.54
C ALA A 130 -1.04 6.21 -3.76
N ILE A 131 -0.14 7.19 -3.81
CA ILE A 131 -0.31 8.50 -3.14
C ILE A 131 -1.65 9.14 -3.53
N GLY A 132 -2.05 9.05 -4.80
CA GLY A 132 -3.34 9.59 -5.26
C GLY A 132 -4.54 8.93 -4.57
N ALA A 133 -4.49 7.63 -4.29
CA ALA A 133 -5.53 6.94 -3.53
C ALA A 133 -5.53 7.39 -2.06
N VAL A 134 -4.35 7.55 -1.46
CA VAL A 134 -4.21 8.03 -0.07
C VAL A 134 -4.77 9.44 0.08
N LEU A 135 -4.43 10.35 -0.84
CA LEU A 135 -4.99 11.70 -0.88
C LEU A 135 -6.50 11.70 -1.10
N MET A 136 -7.02 10.87 -2.02
CA MET A 136 -8.47 10.72 -2.20
C MET A 136 -9.16 10.32 -0.90
N MET A 137 -8.60 9.36 -0.14
CA MET A 137 -9.14 8.97 1.17
C MET A 137 -9.13 10.12 2.17
N ARG A 138 -8.01 10.84 2.29
CA ARG A 138 -7.87 11.96 3.24
C ARG A 138 -8.76 13.14 2.88
N PHE A 139 -8.86 13.48 1.61
CA PHE A 139 -9.77 14.53 1.14
C PHE A 139 -11.24 14.12 1.31
N SER A 140 -11.56 12.83 1.15
CA SER A 140 -12.92 12.33 1.42
C SER A 140 -13.26 12.42 2.90
N GLN A 141 -12.34 12.05 3.80
CA GLN A 141 -12.48 12.28 5.24
C GLN A 141 -12.71 13.77 5.54
N MET A 142 -11.92 14.67 4.94
CA MET A 142 -12.11 16.10 5.13
C MET A 142 -13.47 16.60 4.61
N ALA A 143 -13.89 16.17 3.43
CA ALA A 143 -15.16 16.55 2.82
C ALA A 143 -16.37 16.08 3.64
N ALA A 144 -16.28 14.91 4.26
CA ALA A 144 -17.34 14.32 5.07
C ALA A 144 -17.72 15.14 6.32
N LYS A 145 -16.90 16.12 6.72
CA LYS A 145 -17.24 17.10 7.78
C LYS A 145 -18.30 18.12 7.33
N TYR A 146 -18.51 18.25 6.03
CA TYR A 146 -19.41 19.24 5.42
C TYR A 146 -20.53 18.59 4.59
N PHE A 147 -20.36 17.32 4.24
CA PHE A 147 -21.32 16.53 3.46
C PHE A 147 -21.69 15.26 4.22
N ASP A 148 -22.96 15.17 4.62
CA ASP A 148 -23.45 14.03 5.39
C ASP A 148 -23.74 12.81 4.48
N SER A 149 -24.19 13.03 3.24
CA SER A 149 -24.52 11.94 2.31
C SER A 149 -23.35 11.60 1.39
N VAL A 150 -22.94 10.33 1.41
CA VAL A 150 -21.78 9.83 0.64
C VAL A 150 -21.96 8.40 0.15
N GLU A 151 -21.52 8.12 -1.06
CA GLU A 151 -21.39 6.75 -1.59
C GLU A 151 -20.00 6.53 -2.19
N ILE A 152 -19.52 5.28 -2.15
CA ILE A 152 -18.22 4.87 -2.69
C ILE A 152 -18.47 3.90 -3.85
N ILE A 153 -17.84 4.16 -4.99
CA ILE A 153 -17.82 3.24 -6.13
C ILE A 153 -16.37 2.84 -6.39
N GLU A 154 -16.06 1.55 -6.28
CA GLU A 154 -14.75 1.01 -6.60
C GLU A 154 -14.83 0.08 -7.83
N LYS A 155 -13.81 0.15 -8.69
CA LYS A 155 -13.76 -0.55 -9.98
C LYS A 155 -12.40 -1.24 -10.09
N HIS A 156 -12.41 -2.55 -10.31
CA HIS A 156 -11.19 -3.36 -10.47
C HIS A 156 -11.33 -4.32 -11.65
N HIS A 157 -10.21 -4.91 -12.06
CA HIS A 157 -10.23 -6.06 -12.96
C HIS A 157 -11.10 -7.20 -12.39
N ASP A 158 -11.57 -8.08 -13.27
CA ASP A 158 -12.43 -9.21 -12.95
C ASP A 158 -11.72 -10.37 -12.23
N GLU A 159 -10.38 -10.42 -12.27
CA GLU A 159 -9.61 -11.40 -11.48
C GLU A 159 -9.49 -11.06 -9.97
N LYS A 160 -10.04 -9.93 -9.50
CA LYS A 160 -9.94 -9.54 -8.08
C LYS A 160 -10.93 -10.34 -7.24
N LEU A 161 -10.41 -11.04 -6.22
CA LEU A 161 -11.17 -12.00 -5.41
C LEU A 161 -12.08 -11.36 -4.36
N ASP A 162 -11.67 -10.23 -3.78
CA ASP A 162 -12.37 -9.54 -2.69
C ASP A 162 -13.28 -8.42 -3.20
N ALA A 163 -14.43 -8.25 -2.54
CA ALA A 163 -15.35 -7.13 -2.73
C ALA A 163 -16.10 -6.82 -1.41
N PRO A 164 -16.16 -5.56 -0.95
CA PRO A 164 -15.48 -4.39 -1.51
C PRO A 164 -13.95 -4.45 -1.34
N SER A 165 -13.21 -3.69 -2.14
CA SER A 165 -11.76 -3.60 -2.03
C SER A 165 -11.30 -3.05 -0.66
N GLY A 166 -10.10 -3.47 -0.21
CA GLY A 166 -9.50 -2.94 1.03
C GLY A 166 -9.40 -1.41 1.07
N THR A 167 -9.08 -0.76 -0.05
CA THR A 167 -9.07 0.72 -0.15
C THR A 167 -10.45 1.32 0.11
N ALA A 168 -11.53 0.73 -0.44
CA ALA A 168 -12.89 1.22 -0.23
C ALA A 168 -13.34 1.06 1.23
N VAL A 169 -13.00 -0.08 1.85
CA VAL A 169 -13.27 -0.32 3.28
C VAL A 169 -12.53 0.72 4.14
N LYS A 170 -11.23 0.94 3.89
CA LYS A 170 -10.45 1.94 4.62
C LYS A 170 -10.97 3.36 4.41
N THR A 171 -11.42 3.68 3.20
CA THR A 171 -12.05 4.98 2.89
C THR A 171 -13.30 5.20 3.74
N ALA A 172 -14.18 4.20 3.81
CA ALA A 172 -15.37 4.27 4.64
C ALA A 172 -15.03 4.39 6.14
N GLN A 173 -14.01 3.66 6.62
CA GLN A 173 -13.52 3.78 8.00
C GLN A 173 -13.05 5.21 8.33
N LEU A 174 -12.25 5.83 7.46
CA LEU A 174 -11.76 7.20 7.66
C LEU A 174 -12.91 8.23 7.62
N ILE A 175 -13.89 8.05 6.73
CA ILE A 175 -15.08 8.92 6.68
C ILE A 175 -15.91 8.77 7.98
N LYS A 176 -16.10 7.54 8.45
CA LYS A 176 -16.83 7.24 9.69
C LYS A 176 -16.24 7.93 10.93
N GLU A 177 -14.93 8.19 10.96
CA GLU A 177 -14.30 8.90 12.08
C GLU A 177 -14.82 10.34 12.26
N VAL A 178 -15.42 10.94 11.22
CA VAL A 178 -15.81 12.36 11.22
C VAL A 178 -17.24 12.63 10.75
N ARG A 179 -17.92 11.63 10.17
CA ARG A 179 -19.31 11.69 9.71
C ARG A 179 -20.24 11.04 10.73
N ASP A 180 -21.37 11.68 11.03
CA ASP A 180 -22.42 11.08 11.86
C ASP A 180 -23.14 9.93 11.15
N SER A 181 -23.31 8.82 11.87
CA SER A 181 -23.99 7.63 11.35
C SER A 181 -25.49 7.91 11.12
N HIS A 182 -25.95 7.69 9.89
CA HIS A 182 -27.36 7.76 9.50
C HIS A 182 -27.61 6.94 8.22
N GLN A 183 -28.85 6.49 8.05
CA GLN A 183 -29.30 5.82 6.84
C GLN A 183 -29.41 6.83 5.67
N GLN A 184 -28.89 6.45 4.51
CA GLN A 184 -29.06 7.17 3.25
C GLN A 184 -30.13 6.49 2.38
N GLY A 185 -30.77 7.27 1.51
CA GLY A 185 -31.92 6.81 0.72
C GLY A 185 -33.25 7.12 1.40
N HIS A 186 -34.35 6.74 0.76
CA HIS A 186 -35.68 6.93 1.34
C HIS A 186 -35.90 5.90 2.47
N PRO A 187 -36.47 6.25 3.64
CA PRO A 187 -36.69 5.28 4.73
C PRO A 187 -37.48 4.04 4.31
N ASP A 188 -38.43 4.24 3.39
CA ASP A 188 -39.28 3.19 2.82
C ASP A 188 -38.79 2.67 1.46
N GLU A 189 -37.52 2.91 1.08
CA GLU A 189 -37.00 2.38 -0.18
C GLU A 189 -37.02 0.84 -0.20
N GLN A 190 -37.39 0.26 -1.34
CA GLN A 190 -37.42 -1.18 -1.54
C GLN A 190 -36.59 -1.56 -2.75
N GLU A 191 -35.70 -2.52 -2.57
CA GLU A 191 -34.96 -3.12 -3.66
C GLU A 191 -35.88 -4.04 -4.47
N SER A 192 -36.17 -3.66 -5.73
CA SER A 192 -36.86 -4.55 -6.67
C SER A 192 -35.98 -5.73 -7.11
N LEU A 193 -34.66 -5.57 -7.03
CA LEU A 193 -33.66 -6.61 -7.22
C LEU A 193 -32.72 -6.61 -6.00
N PRO A 194 -32.55 -7.75 -5.31
CA PRO A 194 -31.67 -7.83 -4.13
C PRO A 194 -30.24 -7.34 -4.43
N GLY A 195 -29.72 -6.47 -3.57
CA GLY A 195 -28.36 -5.93 -3.63
C GLY A 195 -28.20 -4.68 -4.52
N ALA A 196 -29.28 -4.13 -5.07
CA ALA A 196 -29.25 -2.96 -5.94
C ALA A 196 -28.65 -1.69 -5.29
N ARG A 197 -28.70 -1.56 -3.97
CA ARG A 197 -28.11 -0.45 -3.21
C ARG A 197 -26.68 -0.73 -2.76
N GLY A 198 -26.10 -1.88 -3.11
CA GLY A 198 -24.72 -2.23 -2.73
C GLY A 198 -24.56 -2.54 -1.25
N ALA A 199 -23.30 -2.67 -0.81
CA ALA A 199 -22.99 -2.98 0.58
C ALA A 199 -23.22 -1.75 1.48
N ASN A 200 -23.70 -1.95 2.71
CA ASN A 200 -23.89 -0.87 3.68
C ASN A 200 -22.81 -0.93 4.77
N VAL A 201 -22.10 0.18 4.96
CA VAL A 201 -21.10 0.37 6.01
C VAL A 201 -21.45 1.65 6.76
N ASP A 202 -22.00 1.52 7.97
CA ASP A 202 -22.37 2.67 8.83
C ASP A 202 -23.29 3.70 8.13
N GLY A 203 -24.23 3.17 7.33
CA GLY A 203 -25.18 3.97 6.56
C GLY A 203 -24.66 4.51 5.22
N MET A 204 -23.37 4.31 4.92
CA MET A 204 -22.77 4.61 3.62
C MET A 204 -22.87 3.40 2.70
N HIS A 205 -23.09 3.64 1.41
CA HIS A 205 -23.14 2.58 0.42
C HIS A 205 -21.83 2.42 -0.34
N ILE A 206 -21.40 1.17 -0.53
CA ILE A 206 -20.21 0.81 -1.32
C ILE A 206 -20.63 -0.11 -2.47
N HIS A 207 -20.24 0.27 -3.68
CA HIS A 207 -20.51 -0.45 -4.92
C HIS A 207 -19.21 -0.96 -5.53
N SER A 208 -19.19 -2.22 -5.95
CA SER A 208 -17.98 -2.88 -6.47
C SER A 208 -18.19 -3.34 -7.91
N VAL A 209 -17.41 -2.79 -8.84
CA VAL A 209 -17.42 -3.16 -10.26
C VAL A 209 -16.22 -4.03 -10.59
N ARG A 210 -16.45 -5.11 -11.34
CA ARG A 210 -15.44 -6.07 -11.77
C ARG A 210 -15.57 -6.29 -13.26
N LEU A 211 -14.67 -5.71 -14.06
CA LEU A 211 -14.70 -5.83 -15.52
C LEU A 211 -13.27 -5.88 -16.10
N PRO A 212 -13.05 -6.63 -17.20
CA PRO A 212 -11.83 -6.52 -17.99
C PRO A 212 -11.55 -5.07 -18.40
N GLY A 213 -10.28 -4.66 -18.35
CA GLY A 213 -9.84 -3.32 -18.74
C GLY A 213 -9.65 -2.34 -17.57
N TYR A 214 -10.28 -2.58 -16.42
CA TYR A 214 -9.94 -1.84 -15.19
C TYR A 214 -8.66 -2.39 -14.55
N ILE A 215 -7.93 -1.53 -13.84
CA ILE A 215 -6.83 -1.94 -12.96
C ILE A 215 -7.29 -1.75 -11.52
N ALA A 216 -7.37 -0.50 -11.09
CA ALA A 216 -7.94 -0.08 -9.81
C ALA A 216 -8.40 1.37 -9.93
N GLN A 217 -9.66 1.63 -9.62
CA GLN A 217 -10.23 2.98 -9.58
C GLN A 217 -11.17 3.07 -8.39
N GLN A 218 -11.29 4.26 -7.83
CA GLN A 218 -12.28 4.53 -6.80
C GLN A 218 -12.77 5.96 -6.91
N GLU A 219 -14.06 6.10 -6.69
CA GLU A 219 -14.81 7.33 -6.70
C GLU A 219 -15.55 7.46 -5.37
N VAL A 220 -15.42 8.60 -4.71
CA VAL A 220 -16.19 8.96 -3.52
C VAL A 220 -17.09 10.13 -3.90
N ILE A 221 -18.39 9.91 -3.80
CA ILE A 221 -19.41 10.84 -4.28
C ILE A 221 -20.17 11.38 -3.08
N PHE A 222 -20.07 12.68 -2.86
CA PHE A 222 -20.80 13.42 -1.84
C PHE A 222 -21.97 14.17 -2.47
N GLY A 223 -23.12 14.16 -1.78
CA GLY A 223 -24.33 14.85 -2.22
C GLY A 223 -24.88 15.79 -1.17
N GLN A 224 -25.36 16.95 -1.60
CA GLN A 224 -26.12 17.89 -0.78
C GLN A 224 -27.12 18.65 -1.67
N SER A 225 -28.08 19.35 -1.08
CA SER A 225 -29.03 20.17 -1.85
C SER A 225 -28.30 21.18 -2.74
N GLY A 226 -28.52 21.08 -4.06
CA GLY A 226 -27.97 21.99 -5.06
C GLY A 226 -26.52 21.72 -5.49
N GLN A 227 -25.86 20.69 -4.98
CA GLN A 227 -24.47 20.38 -5.36
C GLN A 227 -24.08 18.92 -5.15
N THR A 228 -23.05 18.48 -5.90
CA THR A 228 -22.33 17.24 -5.65
C THR A 228 -20.83 17.51 -5.66
N LEU A 229 -20.08 16.71 -4.92
CA LEU A 229 -18.62 16.69 -4.94
C LEU A 229 -18.16 15.26 -5.20
N THR A 230 -17.35 15.08 -6.23
CA THR A 230 -16.75 13.79 -6.57
C THR A 230 -15.25 13.86 -6.41
N ILE A 231 -14.67 12.95 -5.63
CA ILE A 231 -13.23 12.76 -5.50
C ILE A 231 -12.89 11.41 -6.12
N ASN A 232 -12.11 11.43 -7.20
CA ASN A 232 -11.84 10.24 -8.01
C ASN A 232 -10.34 9.99 -8.17
N HIS A 233 -9.93 8.73 -8.00
CA HIS A 233 -8.59 8.25 -8.26
C HIS A 233 -8.60 7.10 -9.27
N ASN A 234 -7.75 7.22 -10.30
CA ASN A 234 -7.60 6.23 -11.37
C ASN A 234 -6.15 5.77 -11.47
N SER A 235 -5.88 4.50 -11.14
CA SER A 235 -4.61 3.86 -11.48
C SER A 235 -4.65 3.34 -12.91
N THR A 236 -3.91 3.98 -13.80
CA THR A 236 -3.77 3.57 -15.21
C THR A 236 -2.64 2.57 -15.44
N ASP A 237 -1.70 2.48 -14.50
CA ASP A 237 -0.56 1.57 -14.53
C ASP A 237 0.03 1.38 -13.12
N ARG A 238 0.84 0.33 -12.92
CA ARG A 238 1.50 0.03 -11.64
C ARG A 238 2.57 1.04 -11.26
N LYS A 239 3.08 1.83 -12.20
CA LYS A 239 3.94 2.99 -11.90
C LYS A 239 3.28 3.98 -10.93
N SER A 240 1.94 4.01 -10.84
CA SER A 240 1.20 4.84 -9.88
C SER A 240 1.54 4.55 -8.41
N PHE A 241 2.09 3.37 -8.09
CA PHE A 241 2.53 3.02 -6.74
C PHE A 241 3.95 3.49 -6.43
N MET A 242 4.79 3.71 -7.44
CA MET A 242 6.24 3.90 -7.24
C MET A 242 6.57 5.21 -6.52
N SER A 243 5.77 6.26 -6.71
CA SER A 243 5.93 7.50 -5.96
C SER A 243 5.70 7.31 -4.47
N GLY A 244 4.75 6.46 -4.06
CA GLY A 244 4.53 6.15 -2.66
C GLY A 244 5.55 5.17 -2.08
N VAL A 245 6.07 4.23 -2.87
CA VAL A 245 7.21 3.40 -2.42
C VAL A 245 8.42 4.30 -2.15
N LYS A 246 8.77 5.17 -3.10
CA LYS A 246 9.85 6.15 -2.94
C LYS A 246 9.64 7.03 -1.70
N PHE A 247 8.44 7.59 -1.55
CA PHE A 247 8.09 8.39 -0.38
C PHE A 247 8.24 7.59 0.93
N ALA A 248 7.77 6.35 0.99
CA ALA A 248 7.91 5.51 2.18
C ALA A 248 9.38 5.21 2.52
N VAL A 249 10.22 4.96 1.52
CA VAL A 249 11.67 4.77 1.70
C VAL A 249 12.33 6.03 2.24
N GLU A 250 11.97 7.20 1.71
CA GLU A 250 12.51 8.48 2.19
C GLU A 250 12.05 8.77 3.63
N GLN A 251 10.77 8.54 3.95
CA GLN A 251 10.21 8.79 5.28
C GLN A 251 10.66 7.78 6.33
N VAL A 252 10.84 6.50 5.99
CA VAL A 252 11.27 5.51 7.00
C VAL A 252 12.66 5.82 7.56
N MET A 253 13.49 6.53 6.79
CA MET A 253 14.81 7.00 7.22
C MET A 253 14.75 8.12 8.26
N THR A 254 13.63 8.85 8.35
CA THR A 254 13.46 9.99 9.27
C THR A 254 12.72 9.61 10.56
N ILE A 255 12.25 8.37 10.67
CA ILE A 255 11.49 7.86 11.83
C ILE A 255 12.20 6.66 12.47
N ASP A 256 11.89 6.44 13.74
CA ASP A 256 12.39 5.35 14.59
C ASP A 256 11.25 4.49 15.18
N HIS A 257 10.02 4.69 14.70
CA HIS A 257 8.81 4.04 15.20
C HIS A 257 8.01 3.37 14.09
N PHE A 258 6.99 2.62 14.51
CA PHE A 258 6.09 1.88 13.64
C PHE A 258 5.00 2.77 13.03
N VAL A 259 4.83 2.67 11.71
CA VAL A 259 3.76 3.33 10.97
C VAL A 259 3.01 2.34 10.08
N TYR A 260 1.68 2.36 10.19
CA TYR A 260 0.76 1.60 9.34
C TYR A 260 -0.06 2.57 8.49
N GLY A 261 0.03 2.44 7.16
CA GLY A 261 -0.62 3.33 6.20
C GLY A 261 0.22 4.57 5.89
N LEU A 262 0.32 4.92 4.60
CA LEU A 262 1.06 6.11 4.17
C LEU A 262 0.40 7.41 4.62
N GLU A 263 -0.92 7.40 4.86
CA GLU A 263 -1.67 8.56 5.34
C GLU A 263 -1.13 9.13 6.65
N ASN A 264 -0.43 8.30 7.45
CA ASN A 264 0.13 8.68 8.74
C ASN A 264 1.55 9.26 8.62
N LEU A 265 2.13 9.27 7.41
CA LEU A 265 3.40 9.93 7.08
C LEU A 265 3.18 11.24 6.32
N MET A 266 1.95 11.50 5.85
CA MET A 266 1.60 12.68 5.07
C MET A 266 1.03 13.75 6.02
N GLU A 267 1.78 14.84 6.22
CA GLU A 267 1.33 16.01 6.97
C GLU A 267 0.24 16.81 6.23
#